data_AF-A0A946ZQ42-F1
#
_entry.id   AF-A0A946ZQ42-F1
#
_cell.length_a   1.000
_cell.length_b   1.000
_cell.length_c   1.000
_cell.angle_alpha   90.00
_cell.angle_beta   90.00
_cell.angle_gamma   90.00
#
_symmetry.space_group_name_H-M   'P 1'
#
loop_
_entity.id
_entity.type
_entity.pdbx_description
1 polymer ?
#
loop_
_entity_poly.entity_id
_entity_poly.type
_entity_poly.pdbx_seq_one_letter_code
_entity_poly.pdbx_strand_id
1 'polypeptide(L)'
;INPEIGVILTVSPVRHLKDGFVENQRSKAHLICALYELIEQFSDQGVYYFPSYELMMDELRDYRFYNADMVHPNSLAVDYIWEKFTSGCIDQKALRSMGSVKEIQRGLDHRPFNPDSEAHKDFKTALKAKIEAIKEQHPFMNFD
;
A
#
# COMPACT_ATOMS: atom_id res chain seq x y z
N ILE A 1 21.83 -9.98 8.84
CA ILE A 1 20.35 -9.95 8.64
C ILE A 1 19.74 -9.54 9.99
N ASN A 2 18.78 -8.62 10.03
CA ASN A 2 18.19 -8.11 11.29
C ASN A 2 17.22 -9.16 11.88
N PRO A 3 17.49 -9.75 13.06
CA PRO A 3 16.60 -10.77 13.66
C PRO A 3 15.29 -10.19 14.21
N GLU A 4 15.17 -8.87 14.35
CA GLU A 4 13.97 -8.19 14.84
C GLU A 4 13.02 -7.77 13.70
N ILE A 5 13.35 -8.10 12.45
CA ILE A 5 12.50 -7.73 11.30
C ILE A 5 11.25 -8.62 11.27
N GLY A 6 10.07 -7.98 11.22
CA GLY A 6 8.85 -8.66 10.87
C GLY A 6 8.75 -8.84 9.36
N VAL A 7 8.32 -10.02 8.90
CA VAL A 7 8.10 -10.31 7.48
C VAL A 7 6.61 -10.50 7.25
N ILE A 8 6.03 -9.69 6.36
CA ILE A 8 4.63 -9.82 5.95
C ILE A 8 4.61 -10.41 4.55
N LEU A 9 4.02 -11.59 4.43
CA LEU A 9 3.80 -12.30 3.19
C LEU A 9 2.38 -12.00 2.67
N THR A 10 2.20 -12.02 1.36
CA THR A 10 0.88 -11.90 0.75
C THR A 10 0.84 -12.62 -0.59
N VAL A 11 -0.32 -13.14 -0.97
CA VAL A 11 -0.57 -13.68 -2.30
C VAL A 11 -1.25 -12.60 -3.13
N SER A 12 -0.65 -12.22 -4.26
CA SER A 12 -1.21 -11.16 -5.11
C SER A 12 -2.63 -11.50 -5.59
N PRO A 13 -3.57 -10.52 -5.59
CA PRO A 13 -4.93 -10.70 -6.10
C PRO A 13 -5.01 -10.75 -7.64
N VAL A 14 -3.92 -10.46 -8.35
CA VAL A 14 -3.87 -10.45 -9.82
C VAL A 14 -4.10 -11.86 -10.37
N ARG A 15 -4.97 -11.95 -11.39
CA ARG A 15 -5.30 -13.21 -12.08
C ARG A 15 -4.29 -13.54 -13.18
N HIS A 16 -3.55 -14.63 -13.05
CA HIS A 16 -2.60 -15.09 -14.08
C HIS A 16 -3.31 -16.02 -15.08
N LEU A 17 -4.11 -15.44 -15.98
CA LEU A 17 -4.98 -16.19 -16.89
C LEU A 17 -4.30 -16.72 -18.16
N LYS A 18 -3.01 -16.43 -18.37
CA LYS A 18 -2.27 -16.92 -19.55
C LYS A 18 -2.28 -18.44 -19.65
N ASP A 19 -2.20 -19.12 -18.51
CA ASP A 19 -2.15 -20.57 -18.42
C ASP A 19 -3.53 -21.21 -18.19
N GLY A 20 -4.58 -20.38 -18.00
CA GLY A 20 -5.95 -20.82 -17.77
C GLY A 20 -6.48 -20.52 -16.36
N PHE A 21 -7.81 -20.56 -16.22
CA PHE A 21 -8.48 -20.29 -14.95
C PHE A 21 -8.17 -21.35 -13.89
N VAL A 22 -8.11 -22.62 -14.30
CA VAL A 22 -7.83 -23.75 -13.40
C VAL A 22 -6.40 -23.65 -12.87
N GLU A 23 -5.46 -23.30 -13.73
CA GLU A 23 -4.03 -23.14 -13.45
C GLU A 23 -3.78 -21.96 -12.54
N ASN A 24 -4.49 -20.84 -12.74
CA ASN A 24 -4.51 -19.73 -11.79
C ASN A 24 -4.99 -20.20 -10.41
N GLN A 25 -6.13 -20.89 -10.32
CA GLN A 25 -6.64 -21.34 -9.01
C GLN A 25 -5.68 -22.32 -8.33
N ARG A 26 -5.12 -23.27 -9.08
CA ARG A 26 -4.14 -24.23 -8.56
C ARG A 26 -2.89 -23.52 -8.08
N SER A 27 -2.30 -22.62 -8.86
CA SER A 27 -1.08 -21.90 -8.46
C SER A 27 -1.30 -21.06 -7.21
N LYS A 28 -2.43 -20.33 -7.10
CA LYS A 28 -2.79 -19.58 -5.88
C LYS A 28 -2.97 -20.50 -4.69
N ALA A 29 -3.65 -21.64 -4.85
CA ALA A 29 -3.82 -22.62 -3.76
C ALA A 29 -2.48 -23.17 -3.26
N HIS A 30 -1.55 -23.53 -4.15
CA HIS A 30 -0.21 -23.98 -3.74
C HIS A 30 0.56 -22.88 -2.99
N LEU A 31 0.50 -21.63 -3.45
CA LEU A 31 1.14 -20.51 -2.77
C LEU A 31 0.56 -20.30 -1.37
N ILE A 32 -0.76 -20.38 -1.21
CA ILE A 32 -1.43 -20.24 0.08
C ILE A 32 -1.03 -21.38 1.02
N CYS A 33 -1.05 -22.63 0.56
CA CYS A 33 -0.62 -23.78 1.37
C CYS A 33 0.83 -23.63 1.84
N ALA A 34 1.76 -23.34 0.93
CA ALA A 34 3.17 -23.15 1.27
C ALA A 34 3.39 -21.97 2.22
N LEU A 35 2.61 -20.90 2.07
CA LEU A 35 2.66 -19.74 2.94
C LEU A 35 2.21 -20.09 4.37
N TYR A 36 1.14 -20.87 4.53
CA TYR A 36 0.68 -21.31 5.86
C TYR A 36 1.67 -22.28 6.51
N GLU A 37 2.29 -23.19 5.74
CA GLU A 37 3.38 -24.03 6.25
C GLU A 37 4.55 -23.18 6.80
N LEU A 38 4.94 -22.12 6.08
CA LEU A 38 5.96 -21.19 6.55
C LEU A 38 5.53 -20.44 7.81
N ILE A 39 4.30 -19.95 7.87
CA ILE A 39 3.82 -19.22 9.05
C ILE A 39 3.78 -20.12 10.28
N GLU A 40 3.36 -21.38 10.13
CA GLU A 40 3.38 -22.35 11.23
C GLU A 40 4.81 -22.67 11.66
N GLN A 41 5.73 -22.87 10.71
CA GLN A 41 7.13 -23.16 11.01
C GLN A 41 7.84 -21.97 11.69
N PHE A 42 7.46 -20.75 11.34
CA PHE A 42 8.13 -19.52 11.77
C PHE A 42 7.22 -18.62 12.64
N SER A 43 6.24 -19.21 13.33
CA SER A 43 5.22 -18.46 14.09
C SER A 43 5.82 -17.53 15.15
N ASP A 44 6.91 -17.95 15.77
CA ASP A 44 7.61 -17.20 16.82
C ASP A 44 8.67 -16.24 16.27
N GLN A 45 8.86 -16.19 14.95
CA GLN A 45 9.90 -15.41 14.26
C GLN A 45 9.33 -14.21 13.50
N GLY A 46 8.11 -13.79 13.81
CA GLY A 46 7.51 -12.57 13.26
C GLY A 46 7.18 -12.66 11.78
N VAL A 47 6.72 -13.84 11.32
CA VAL A 47 6.22 -14.04 9.96
C VAL A 47 4.69 -13.98 9.96
N TYR A 48 4.13 -13.12 9.13
CA TYR A 48 2.69 -12.84 9.10
C TYR A 48 2.13 -12.96 7.68
N TYR A 49 0.82 -13.20 7.58
CA TYR A 49 0.07 -13.13 6.32
C TYR A 49 -0.80 -11.89 6.24
N PHE A 50 -0.74 -11.18 5.13
CA PHE A 50 -1.76 -10.21 4.75
C PHE A 50 -2.64 -10.77 3.62
N PRO A 51 -3.97 -10.87 3.81
CA PRO A 51 -4.85 -11.62 2.90
C PRO A 51 -5.33 -10.80 1.69
N SER A 52 -4.43 -10.26 0.87
CA SER A 52 -4.81 -9.41 -0.26
C SER A 52 -5.59 -10.15 -1.36
N TYR A 53 -5.30 -11.43 -1.58
CA TYR A 53 -6.03 -12.29 -2.51
C TYR A 53 -7.47 -12.52 -2.04
N GLU A 54 -7.66 -12.86 -0.77
CA GLU A 54 -8.98 -13.15 -0.18
C GLU A 54 -9.82 -11.87 -0.11
N LEU A 55 -9.25 -10.73 0.26
CA LEU A 55 -9.95 -9.43 0.17
C LEU A 55 -10.49 -9.19 -1.24
N MET A 56 -9.70 -9.49 -2.27
CA MET A 56 -10.17 -9.36 -3.65
C MET A 56 -11.26 -10.36 -4.01
N MET A 57 -11.10 -11.62 -3.59
CA MET A 57 -12.01 -12.70 -4.00
C MET A 57 -13.33 -12.72 -3.23
N ASP A 58 -13.34 -12.27 -1.98
CA ASP A 58 -14.48 -12.38 -1.08
C ASP A 58 -15.15 -11.02 -0.81
N GLU A 59 -14.39 -9.95 -0.58
CA GLU A 59 -14.96 -8.62 -0.33
C GLU A 59 -15.15 -7.80 -1.62
N LEU A 60 -14.21 -7.92 -2.57
CA LEU A 60 -14.21 -7.17 -3.84
C LEU A 60 -14.48 -8.05 -5.08
N ARG A 61 -15.32 -9.07 -4.91
CA ARG A 61 -15.54 -10.13 -5.90
C ARG A 61 -16.05 -9.68 -7.28
N ASP A 62 -16.73 -8.53 -7.31
CA ASP A 62 -17.43 -8.02 -8.50
C ASP A 62 -16.44 -7.49 -9.58
N TYR A 63 -16.76 -7.72 -10.85
CA TYR A 63 -15.97 -7.25 -11.98
C TYR A 63 -15.73 -5.74 -12.01
N ARG A 64 -16.59 -4.94 -11.36
CA ARG A 64 -16.42 -3.50 -11.16
C ARG A 64 -15.13 -3.12 -10.45
N PHE A 65 -14.47 -4.07 -9.79
CA PHE A 65 -13.21 -3.87 -9.06
C PHE A 65 -11.97 -4.26 -9.89
N TYR A 66 -12.17 -4.70 -11.13
CA TYR A 66 -11.08 -4.97 -12.06
C TYR A 66 -10.92 -3.82 -13.06
N ASN A 67 -9.71 -3.71 -13.62
CA ASN A 67 -9.45 -2.90 -14.80
C ASN A 67 -10.10 -3.55 -16.04
N ALA A 68 -10.05 -2.83 -17.17
CA ALA A 68 -10.59 -3.32 -18.45
C ALA A 68 -9.96 -4.65 -18.93
N ASP A 69 -8.78 -5.00 -18.43
CA ASP A 69 -8.13 -6.29 -18.72
C ASP A 69 -8.73 -7.47 -17.94
N MET A 70 -9.65 -7.22 -17.00
CA MET A 70 -10.33 -8.22 -16.17
C MET A 70 -9.38 -9.06 -15.30
N VAL A 71 -8.14 -8.60 -15.13
CA VAL A 71 -7.03 -9.32 -14.49
C VAL A 71 -6.49 -8.54 -13.30
N HIS A 72 -6.26 -7.24 -13.48
CA HIS A 72 -5.71 -6.38 -12.45
C HIS A 72 -6.82 -5.70 -11.65
N PRO A 73 -6.68 -5.56 -10.33
CA PRO A 73 -7.54 -4.69 -9.56
C PRO A 73 -7.46 -3.24 -10.08
N ASN A 74 -8.59 -2.54 -10.07
CA ASN A 74 -8.61 -1.11 -10.40
C ASN A 74 -8.23 -0.25 -9.19
N SER A 75 -8.17 1.07 -9.40
CA SER A 75 -7.75 2.01 -8.36
C SER A 75 -8.61 1.91 -7.09
N LEU A 76 -9.92 1.72 -7.22
CA LEU A 76 -10.81 1.58 -6.06
C LEU A 76 -10.45 0.34 -5.23
N ALA A 77 -10.20 -0.79 -5.90
CA ALA A 77 -9.79 -2.02 -5.23
C ALA A 77 -8.41 -1.90 -4.59
N VAL A 78 -7.46 -1.27 -5.30
CA VAL A 78 -6.11 -1.00 -4.78
C VAL A 78 -6.17 -0.12 -3.54
N ASP A 79 -6.95 0.96 -3.57
CA ASP A 79 -7.11 1.88 -2.44
C ASP A 79 -7.74 1.15 -1.23
N TYR A 80 -8.75 0.31 -1.46
CA TYR A 80 -9.38 -0.48 -0.41
C TYR A 80 -8.41 -1.47 0.25
N ILE A 81 -7.67 -2.23 -0.55
CA ILE A 81 -6.66 -3.18 -0.05
C ILE A 81 -5.54 -2.43 0.68
N TRP A 82 -5.12 -1.27 0.18
CA TRP A 82 -4.12 -0.43 0.83
C TRP A 82 -4.60 0.10 2.18
N GLU A 83 -5.87 0.49 2.30
CA GLU A 83 -6.46 0.88 3.58
C GLU A 83 -6.44 -0.28 4.59
N LYS A 84 -6.86 -1.49 4.17
CA LYS A 84 -6.80 -2.69 5.02
C LYS A 84 -5.36 -3.01 5.45
N PHE A 85 -4.42 -2.96 4.51
CA PHE A 85 -3.00 -3.20 4.79
C PHE A 85 -2.46 -2.18 5.79
N THR A 86 -2.63 -0.90 5.52
CA THR A 86 -2.10 0.15 6.39
C THR A 86 -2.73 0.11 7.79
N SER A 87 -4.03 -0.12 7.89
CA SER A 87 -4.71 -0.22 9.19
C SER A 87 -4.31 -1.45 10.03
N GLY A 88 -3.99 -2.58 9.39
CA GLY A 88 -3.68 -3.83 10.09
C GLY A 88 -2.19 -4.12 10.26
N CYS A 89 -1.33 -3.56 9.41
CA CYS A 89 0.08 -3.95 9.31
C CYS A 89 1.06 -2.83 9.67
N ILE A 90 0.62 -1.58 9.80
CA ILE A 90 1.51 -0.43 10.02
C ILE A 90 1.26 0.18 11.39
N ASP A 91 2.34 0.50 12.11
CA ASP A 91 2.27 1.16 13.42
C ASP A 91 1.55 2.51 13.35
N GLN A 92 0.79 2.84 14.40
CA GLN A 92 -0.02 4.04 14.46
C GLN A 92 0.82 5.33 14.32
N LYS A 93 2.06 5.36 14.83
CA LYS A 93 2.96 6.52 14.65
C LYS A 93 3.40 6.63 13.20
N ALA A 94 3.74 5.52 12.57
CA ALA A 94 4.11 5.49 11.16
C ALA A 94 2.93 5.92 10.27
N LEU A 95 1.69 5.51 10.56
CA LEU A 95 0.49 5.95 9.86
C LEU A 95 0.32 7.48 9.88
N ARG A 96 0.60 8.13 11.02
CA ARG A 96 0.56 9.60 11.12
C ARG A 96 1.61 10.24 10.21
N SER A 97 2.84 9.72 10.23
CA SER A 97 3.91 10.20 9.36
C SER A 97 3.57 10.00 7.87
N MET A 98 3.00 8.85 7.50
CA MET A 98 2.54 8.57 6.13
C MET A 98 1.47 9.58 5.68
N GLY A 99 0.54 9.96 6.56
CA GLY A 99 -0.45 11.00 6.29
C GLY A 99 0.20 12.34 5.95
N SER A 100 1.14 12.79 6.78
CA SER A 100 1.90 14.02 6.55
C SER A 100 2.69 13.98 5.24
N VAL A 101 3.38 12.86 4.95
CA VAL A 101 4.09 12.65 3.68
C VAL A 101 3.13 12.76 2.49
N LYS A 102 1.96 12.11 2.57
CA LYS A 102 0.95 12.13 1.51
C LYS A 102 0.41 13.54 1.25
N GLU A 103 0.18 14.33 2.29
CA GLU A 103 -0.20 15.75 2.14
C GLU A 103 0.89 16.58 1.47
N ILE A 104 2.15 16.38 1.86
CA ILE A 104 3.29 17.08 1.27
C ILE A 104 3.43 16.74 -0.20
N GLN A 105 3.43 15.46 -0.56
CA GLN A 105 3.54 15.00 -1.96
C GLN A 105 2.42 15.59 -2.83
N ARG A 106 1.16 15.54 -2.36
CA ARG A 106 0.03 16.19 -3.05
C ARG A 106 0.23 17.69 -3.22
N GLY A 107 0.84 18.33 -2.23
CA GLY A 107 1.14 19.75 -2.29
C GLY A 107 2.25 20.09 -3.29
N LEU A 108 3.25 19.22 -3.42
CA LEU A 108 4.34 19.35 -4.41
C LEU A 108 3.84 19.09 -5.83
N ASP A 109 2.94 18.13 -6.01
CA ASP A 109 2.31 17.82 -7.31
C ASP A 109 1.29 18.89 -7.75
N HIS A 110 0.87 19.78 -6.85
CA HIS A 110 -0.15 20.78 -7.15
C HIS A 110 0.33 21.78 -8.20
N ARG A 111 -0.45 21.89 -9.28
CA ARG A 111 -0.23 22.89 -10.34
C ARG A 111 -1.13 24.11 -10.09
N PRO A 112 -0.57 25.27 -9.70
CA PRO A 112 -1.37 26.46 -9.44
C PRO A 112 -1.98 27.03 -10.72
N PHE A 113 -3.22 27.51 -10.63
CA PHE A 113 -3.85 28.26 -11.72
C PHE A 113 -3.26 29.67 -11.88
N ASN A 114 -2.95 30.34 -10.76
CA ASN A 114 -2.25 31.62 -10.73
C ASN A 114 -1.02 31.54 -9.79
N PRO A 115 0.18 31.29 -10.32
CA PRO A 115 1.41 31.15 -9.54
C PRO A 115 1.81 32.40 -8.74
N ASP A 116 1.37 33.58 -9.15
CA ASP A 116 1.79 34.85 -8.54
C ASP A 116 0.84 35.35 -7.46
N SER A 117 -0.31 34.68 -7.30
CA SER A 117 -1.30 35.01 -6.27
C SER A 117 -0.74 34.90 -4.85
N GLU A 118 -1.22 35.76 -3.94
CA GLU A 118 -0.85 35.70 -2.52
C GLU A 118 -1.21 34.34 -1.91
N ALA A 119 -2.40 33.82 -2.21
CA ALA A 119 -2.83 32.51 -1.75
C ALA A 119 -1.86 31.38 -2.14
N HIS A 120 -1.27 31.43 -3.34
CA HIS A 120 -0.29 30.42 -3.74
C HIS A 120 1.07 30.61 -3.04
N LYS A 121 1.49 31.85 -2.77
CA LYS A 121 2.70 32.14 -1.98
C LYS A 121 2.54 31.66 -0.53
N ASP A 122 1.39 31.90 0.07
CA ASP A 122 1.04 31.42 1.41
C ASP A 122 1.02 29.88 1.46
N PHE A 123 0.41 29.26 0.45
CA PHE A 123 0.42 27.80 0.29
C PHE A 123 1.84 27.23 0.24
N LYS A 124 2.75 27.82 -0.56
CA LYS A 124 4.16 27.37 -0.62
C LYS A 124 4.86 27.51 0.73
N THR A 125 4.60 28.60 1.44
CA THR A 125 5.18 28.84 2.77
C THR A 125 4.69 27.79 3.77
N ALA A 126 3.40 27.50 3.78
CA ALA A 126 2.83 26.44 4.61
C ALA A 126 3.35 25.05 4.25
N LEU A 127 3.50 24.75 2.94
CA LEU A 127 4.06 23.48 2.47
C LEU A 127 5.52 23.31 2.92
N LYS A 128 6.35 24.35 2.80
CA LYS A 128 7.73 24.35 3.31
C LYS A 128 7.77 24.09 4.82
N ALA A 129 6.91 24.74 5.61
CA ALA A 129 6.84 24.51 7.04
C ALA A 129 6.50 23.05 7.39
N LYS A 130 5.59 22.41 6.63
CA LYS A 130 5.29 20.97 6.79
C LYS A 130 6.48 20.08 6.45
N ILE A 131 7.23 20.41 5.38
CA ILE A 131 8.44 19.68 4.98
C ILE A 131 9.51 19.77 6.08
N GLU A 132 9.77 20.96 6.62
CA GLU A 132 10.76 21.11 7.69
C GLU A 132 10.34 20.36 8.96
N ALA A 133 9.06 20.43 9.34
CA ALA A 133 8.55 19.72 10.51
C ALA A 133 8.69 18.18 10.39
N ILE A 134 8.49 17.62 9.20
CA ILE A 134 8.66 16.17 9.01
C ILE A 134 10.14 15.78 8.89
N LYS A 135 11.00 16.63 8.31
CA LYS A 135 12.45 16.43 8.26
C LYS A 135 13.08 16.49 9.66
N GLU A 136 12.55 17.32 10.57
CA GLU A 136 12.99 17.34 11.98
C GLU A 136 12.72 15.99 12.68
N GLN A 137 11.57 15.36 12.39
CA GLN A 137 11.21 14.05 12.93
C GLN A 137 11.93 12.90 12.23
N HIS A 138 12.17 13.03 10.92
CA HIS A 138 12.74 12.01 10.05
C HIS A 138 13.81 12.61 9.13
N PRO A 139 15.05 12.85 9.63
CA PRO A 139 16.09 13.59 8.89
C PRO A 139 16.55 12.93 7.59
N PHE A 140 16.25 11.64 7.39
CA PHE A 140 16.58 10.89 6.18
C PHE A 140 15.61 11.13 5.03
N MET A 141 14.46 11.76 5.26
CA MET A 141 13.47 12.00 4.21
C MET A 141 13.88 13.15 3.28
N ASN A 142 13.81 12.91 1.97
CA ASN A 142 14.05 13.93 0.95
C ASN A 142 12.75 14.23 0.17
N PHE A 143 12.49 15.51 -0.06
CA PHE A 143 11.32 16.06 -0.75
C PHE A 143 11.71 17.04 -1.88
N ASP A 144 13.01 17.09 -2.20
CA ASP A 144 13.59 17.94 -3.24
C ASP A 144 13.38 17.34 -4.66
#